data_AF-A0A8H7GM18-F1
#
_entry.id   AF-A0A8H7GM18-F1
#
_cell.length_a   1.000
_cell.length_b   1.000
_cell.length_c   1.000
_cell.angle_alpha   90.00
_cell.angle_beta   90.00
_cell.angle_gamma   90.00
#
_symmetry.space_group_name_H-M   'P 1'
#
loop_
_entity.id
_entity.type
_entity.pdbx_description
1 polymer ?
#
loop_
_entity_poly.entity_id
_entity_poly.type
_entity_poly.pdbx_seq_one_letter_code
_entity_poly.pdbx_strand_id
1 'polypeptide(L)'
;MEFDMNLRLLSYQLLNVSEQVQKSAPSDHVLQEKLAFARHLFQVMGDSARNMRWYRASKTDQLLVRCVLQLKVAVLMLHMPPRENAGSDEERASIDRCSMVLEGWKTVFRDLEDVPSNVRKIFEERSSEVKDLLASLTKKV
;
A
#
# COMPACT_ATOMS: atom_id res chain seq x y z
N MET A 1 -16.56 4.01 -14.23
CA MET A 1 -16.61 5.24 -15.03
C MET A 1 -16.17 6.44 -14.21
N GLU A 2 -16.90 6.85 -13.17
CA GLU A 2 -16.53 8.01 -12.32
C GLU A 2 -15.21 7.81 -11.56
N PHE A 3 -15.02 6.66 -10.92
CA PHE A 3 -13.74 6.33 -10.23
C PHE A 3 -12.53 6.38 -11.18
N ASP A 4 -12.69 5.85 -12.40
CA ASP A 4 -11.60 5.82 -13.39
C ASP A 4 -11.29 7.22 -13.93
N MET A 5 -12.31 8.08 -14.04
CA MET A 5 -12.16 9.49 -14.39
C MET A 5 -11.40 10.27 -13.29
N ASN A 6 -11.78 10.05 -12.02
CA ASN A 6 -11.09 10.66 -10.87
C ASN A 6 -9.63 10.19 -10.77
N LEU A 7 -9.37 8.91 -11.07
CA LEU A 7 -8.00 8.38 -11.14
C LEU A 7 -7.17 9.05 -12.23
N ARG A 8 -7.75 9.28 -13.42
CA ARG A 8 -7.08 10.01 -14.50
C ARG A 8 -6.78 11.46 -14.12
N LEU A 9 -7.72 12.13 -13.44
CA LEU A 9 -7.54 13.50 -12.97
C LEU A 9 -6.39 13.60 -11.95
N LEU A 10 -6.36 12.71 -10.96
CA LEU A 10 -5.28 12.66 -9.96
C LEU A 10 -3.93 12.32 -10.60
N SER A 11 -3.92 11.41 -11.58
CA SER A 11 -2.72 11.09 -12.37
C SER A 11 -2.18 12.32 -13.11
N TYR A 12 -3.07 13.13 -13.69
CA TYR A 12 -2.70 14.37 -14.36
C TYR A 12 -2.17 15.42 -13.39
N GLN A 13 -2.80 15.58 -12.22
CA GLN A 13 -2.33 16.49 -11.18
C GLN A 13 -0.92 16.12 -10.70
N LEU A 14 -0.65 14.82 -10.50
CA LEU A 14 0.66 14.33 -10.08
C LEU A 14 1.74 14.56 -11.16
N LEU A 15 1.37 14.41 -12.43
CA LEU A 15 2.25 14.75 -13.55
C LEU A 15 2.57 16.25 -13.57
N ASN A 16 1.58 17.12 -13.38
CA ASN A 16 1.77 18.56 -13.36
C ASN A 16 2.69 19.01 -12.21
N VAL A 17 2.46 18.50 -10.99
CA VAL A 17 3.36 18.74 -9.84
C VAL A 17 4.78 18.26 -10.16
N SER A 18 4.91 17.12 -10.82
CA SER A 18 6.21 16.61 -11.22
C SER A 18 6.96 17.54 -12.18
N GLU A 19 6.26 18.06 -13.19
CA GLU A 19 6.84 19.00 -14.14
C GLU A 19 7.24 20.31 -13.48
N GLN A 20 6.46 20.78 -12.50
CA GLN A 20 6.78 21.97 -11.73
C GLN A 20 8.05 21.77 -10.88
N VAL A 21 8.16 20.63 -10.18
CA VAL A 21 9.37 20.28 -9.42
C VAL A 21 10.59 20.21 -10.35
N GLN A 22 10.46 19.58 -11.51
CA GLN A 22 11.54 19.47 -12.48
C GLN A 22 11.98 20.83 -13.05
N LYS A 23 11.06 21.78 -13.19
CA LYS A 23 11.34 23.13 -13.71
C LYS A 23 11.89 24.08 -12.64
N SER A 24 11.36 24.00 -11.42
CA SER A 24 11.63 24.98 -10.36
C SER A 24 12.71 24.53 -9.37
N ALA A 25 12.90 23.23 -9.17
CA ALA A 25 13.85 22.67 -8.21
C ALA A 25 14.40 21.31 -8.65
N PRO A 26 15.06 21.23 -9.84
CA PRO A 26 15.55 19.96 -10.39
C PRO A 26 16.61 19.27 -9.53
N SER A 27 17.38 20.03 -8.75
CA SER A 27 18.48 19.53 -7.91
C SER A 27 18.10 19.35 -6.44
N ASP A 28 16.86 19.66 -6.04
CA ASP A 28 16.39 19.42 -4.69
C ASP A 28 16.07 17.93 -4.51
N HIS A 29 17.06 17.19 -4.01
CA HIS A 29 16.96 15.75 -3.80
C HIS A 29 15.80 15.37 -2.85
N VAL A 30 15.50 16.17 -1.84
CA VAL A 30 14.42 15.90 -0.88
C VAL A 30 13.07 16.03 -1.58
N LEU A 31 12.90 17.05 -2.41
CA LEU A 31 11.66 17.25 -3.16
C LEU A 31 11.47 16.18 -4.24
N GLN A 32 12.55 15.74 -4.89
CA GLN A 32 12.55 14.64 -5.85
C GLN A 32 12.19 13.29 -5.20
N GLU A 33 12.72 12.99 -4.00
CA GLU A 33 12.35 11.79 -3.24
C GLU A 33 10.88 11.79 -2.84
N LYS A 34 10.35 12.93 -2.34
CA LYS A 34 8.91 13.08 -2.03
C LYS A 34 8.04 12.87 -3.27
N LEU A 35 8.46 13.38 -4.42
CA LEU A 35 7.73 13.20 -5.69
C LEU A 35 7.75 11.75 -6.16
N ALA A 36 8.91 11.09 -6.09
CA ALA A 36 9.07 9.67 -6.41
C ALA A 36 8.19 8.79 -5.51
N PHE A 37 8.18 9.08 -4.21
CA PHE A 37 7.31 8.41 -3.25
C PHE A 37 5.82 8.62 -3.57
N ALA A 38 5.39 9.87 -3.83
CA ALA A 38 3.99 10.17 -4.16
C ALA A 38 3.51 9.42 -5.41
N ARG A 39 4.37 9.30 -6.43
CA ARG A 39 4.11 8.48 -7.64
C ARG A 39 3.94 7.02 -7.31
N HIS A 40 4.86 6.47 -6.50
CA HIS A 40 4.78 5.07 -6.09
C HIS A 40 3.49 4.79 -5.29
N LEU A 41 3.17 5.64 -4.30
CA LEU A 41 1.97 5.51 -3.49
C LEU A 41 0.70 5.58 -4.37
N PHE A 42 0.64 6.53 -5.30
CA PHE A 42 -0.50 6.66 -6.21
C PHE A 42 -0.69 5.42 -7.09
N GLN A 43 0.39 4.85 -7.62
CA GLN A 43 0.36 3.62 -8.39
C GLN A 43 -0.19 2.46 -7.55
N VAL A 44 0.33 2.26 -6.34
CA VAL A 44 -0.11 1.18 -5.46
C VAL A 44 -1.57 1.34 -5.06
N MET A 45 -2.03 2.56 -4.78
CA MET A 45 -3.45 2.84 -4.50
C MET A 45 -4.34 2.52 -5.70
N GLY A 46 -3.93 2.93 -6.91
CA GLY A 46 -4.66 2.66 -8.15
C GLY A 46 -4.77 1.17 -8.44
N ASP A 47 -3.67 0.43 -8.31
CA ASP A 47 -3.65 -1.02 -8.49
C ASP A 47 -4.47 -1.74 -7.43
N SER A 48 -4.35 -1.33 -6.17
CA SER A 48 -5.14 -1.90 -5.08
C SER A 48 -6.62 -1.70 -5.34
N ALA A 49 -7.06 -0.49 -5.67
CA ALA A 49 -8.46 -0.21 -5.95
C ALA A 49 -9.00 -0.97 -7.18
N ARG A 50 -8.19 -1.14 -8.23
CA ARG A 50 -8.54 -2.00 -9.38
C ARG A 50 -8.69 -3.45 -8.95
N ASN A 51 -7.77 -3.97 -8.14
CA ASN A 51 -7.83 -5.34 -7.63
C ASN A 51 -9.07 -5.56 -6.76
N MET A 52 -9.43 -4.60 -5.90
CA MET A 52 -10.62 -4.68 -5.05
C MET A 52 -11.93 -4.80 -5.83
N ARG A 53 -12.01 -4.34 -7.09
CA ARG A 53 -13.21 -4.52 -7.93
C ARG A 53 -13.51 -6.00 -8.20
N TRP A 54 -12.48 -6.84 -8.26
CA TRP A 54 -12.58 -8.27 -8.56
C TRP A 54 -12.91 -9.11 -7.32
N TYR A 55 -12.68 -8.58 -6.13
CA TYR A 55 -12.88 -9.26 -4.85
C TYR A 55 -14.06 -8.66 -4.08
N ARG A 56 -15.25 -8.73 -4.69
CA ARG A 56 -16.49 -8.34 -4.01
C ARG A 56 -16.73 -9.33 -2.86
N ALA A 57 -16.90 -8.82 -1.65
CA ALA A 57 -16.80 -9.54 -0.37
C ALA A 57 -17.87 -10.63 -0.08
N SER A 58 -18.19 -11.49 -1.04
CA SER A 58 -19.15 -12.59 -0.86
C SER A 58 -18.55 -13.81 -0.16
N LYS A 59 -17.22 -13.96 -0.17
CA LYS A 59 -16.50 -15.06 0.48
C LYS A 59 -15.28 -14.57 1.25
N THR A 60 -14.93 -15.28 2.32
CA THR A 60 -13.86 -14.92 3.28
C THR A 60 -12.49 -14.82 2.64
N ASP A 61 -12.18 -15.69 1.66
CA ASP A 61 -10.94 -15.67 0.88
C ASP A 61 -10.76 -14.33 0.13
N GLN A 62 -11.80 -13.87 -0.56
CA GLN A 62 -11.79 -12.61 -1.29
C GLN A 62 -11.73 -11.41 -0.35
N LEU A 63 -12.40 -11.49 0.80
CA LEU A 63 -12.31 -10.46 1.84
C LEU A 63 -10.85 -10.33 2.35
N LEU A 64 -10.19 -11.44 2.64
CA LEU A 64 -8.81 -11.45 3.11
C LEU A 64 -7.84 -10.88 2.06
N VAL A 65 -8.03 -11.19 0.78
CA VAL A 65 -7.27 -10.52 -0.31
C VAL A 65 -7.47 -9.01 -0.28
N ARG A 66 -8.71 -8.54 -0.10
CA ARG A 66 -9.02 -7.11 0.01
C ARG A 66 -8.33 -6.48 1.22
N CYS A 67 -8.38 -7.14 2.36
CA CYS A 67 -7.76 -6.70 3.60
C CYS A 67 -6.24 -6.56 3.47
N VAL A 68 -5.56 -7.52 2.83
CA VAL A 68 -4.12 -7.45 2.57
C VAL A 68 -3.77 -6.29 1.63
N LEU A 69 -4.58 -6.04 0.59
CA LEU A 69 -4.39 -4.88 -0.29
C LEU A 69 -4.55 -3.55 0.45
N GLN A 70 -5.53 -3.45 1.35
CA GLN A 70 -5.71 -2.26 2.20
C GLN A 70 -4.53 -2.08 3.17
N LEU A 71 -4.05 -3.17 3.77
CA LEU A 71 -2.91 -3.16 4.67
C LEU A 71 -1.63 -2.71 3.96
N LYS A 72 -1.41 -3.13 2.71
CA LYS A 72 -0.28 -2.66 1.89
C LYS A 72 -0.25 -1.14 1.79
N VAL A 73 -1.41 -0.53 1.51
CA VAL A 73 -1.53 0.93 1.43
C VAL A 73 -1.25 1.58 2.79
N ALA A 74 -1.79 1.01 3.88
CA ALA A 74 -1.55 1.53 5.22
C ALA A 74 -0.07 1.47 5.63
N VAL A 75 0.61 0.36 5.33
CA VAL A 75 2.06 0.19 5.59
C VAL A 75 2.90 1.16 4.77
N LEU A 76 2.54 1.42 3.51
CA LEU A 76 3.22 2.43 2.70
C LEU A 76 3.10 3.84 3.29
N MET A 77 1.95 4.18 3.89
CA MET A 77 1.77 5.46 4.56
C MET A 77 2.66 5.63 5.80
N LEU A 78 3.11 4.53 6.42
CA LEU A 78 4.09 4.57 7.51
C LEU A 78 5.52 4.86 7.00
N HIS A 79 5.84 4.61 5.73
CA HIS A 79 7.13 4.99 5.12
C HIS A 79 7.26 6.49 4.84
N MET A 80 6.18 7.26 4.96
CA MET A 80 6.26 8.72 4.82
C MET A 80 7.12 9.29 5.94
N PRO A 81 8.00 10.27 5.64
CA PRO A 81 8.77 10.94 6.68
C PRO A 81 7.81 11.45 7.77
N PRO A 82 8.19 11.30 9.06
CA PRO A 82 7.32 11.64 10.16
C PRO A 82 6.85 13.10 10.00
N ARG A 83 5.56 13.33 10.23
CA ARG A 83 5.11 14.69 10.62
C ARG A 83 5.94 15.08 11.85
N GLU A 84 6.24 16.36 12.01
CA GLU A 84 7.13 16.91 13.06
C GLU A 84 6.83 16.46 14.51
N ASN A 85 5.76 15.69 14.75
CA ASN A 85 5.28 15.22 16.05
C ASN A 85 5.05 13.69 16.16
N ALA A 86 5.44 12.88 15.17
CA ALA A 86 5.29 11.42 15.29
C ALA A 86 6.44 10.84 16.14
N GLY A 87 6.10 10.36 17.34
CA GLY A 87 7.07 9.68 18.21
C GLY A 87 7.42 8.30 17.66
N SER A 88 8.70 7.91 17.75
CA SER A 88 9.23 6.62 17.27
C SER A 88 8.46 5.41 17.81
N ASP A 89 7.92 5.53 19.02
CA ASP A 89 7.22 4.44 19.70
C ASP A 89 5.82 4.18 19.10
N GLU A 90 5.12 5.22 18.65
CA GLU A 90 3.81 5.07 18.00
C GLU A 90 3.95 4.43 16.61
N GLU A 91 5.00 4.80 15.89
CA GLU A 91 5.32 4.21 14.59
C GLU A 91 5.67 2.73 14.74
N ARG A 92 6.55 2.40 15.70
CA ARG A 92 6.91 1.00 16.01
C ARG A 92 5.67 0.18 16.42
N ALA A 93 4.83 0.71 17.31
CA ALA A 93 3.59 0.06 17.70
C ALA A 93 2.59 -0.13 16.53
N SER A 94 2.65 0.73 15.52
CA SER A 94 1.83 0.61 14.30
C SER A 94 2.38 -0.47 13.36
N ILE A 95 3.71 -0.56 13.21
CA ILE A 95 4.39 -1.62 12.46
C ILE A 95 4.11 -2.99 13.08
N ASP A 96 4.20 -3.10 14.41
CA ASP A 96 3.93 -4.35 15.13
C ASP A 96 2.47 -4.80 14.96
N ARG A 97 1.52 -3.85 15.11
CA ARG A 97 0.10 -4.12 14.86
C ARG A 97 -0.15 -4.61 13.43
N CYS A 98 0.44 -3.97 12.43
CA CYS A 98 0.30 -4.39 11.03
C CYS A 98 0.87 -5.80 10.81
N SER A 99 2.02 -6.12 11.41
CA SER A 99 2.64 -7.43 11.34
C SER A 99 1.77 -8.52 11.97
N MET A 100 1.24 -8.27 13.17
CA MET A 100 0.34 -9.19 13.86
C MET A 100 -0.93 -9.47 13.06
N VAL A 101 -1.55 -8.43 12.50
CA VAL A 101 -2.78 -8.56 11.70
C VAL A 101 -2.51 -9.38 10.43
N LEU A 102 -1.38 -9.13 9.75
CA LEU A 102 -1.01 -9.90 8.56
C LEU A 102 -0.82 -11.38 8.86
N GLU A 103 -0.10 -11.74 9.92
CA GLU A 103 0.10 -13.14 10.31
C GLU A 103 -1.19 -13.82 10.78
N GLY A 104 -2.08 -13.08 11.46
CA GLY A 104 -3.42 -13.54 11.79
C GLY A 104 -4.22 -13.87 10.53
N TRP A 105 -4.24 -12.98 9.54
CA TRP A 105 -4.94 -13.23 8.27
C TRP A 105 -4.34 -14.38 7.47
N LYS A 106 -3.00 -14.54 7.45
CA LYS A 106 -2.35 -15.68 6.81
C LYS A 106 -2.76 -17.02 7.45
N THR A 107 -2.88 -17.03 8.77
CA THR A 107 -3.38 -18.18 9.52
C THR A 107 -4.82 -18.51 9.11
N VAL A 108 -5.73 -17.54 9.18
CA VAL A 108 -7.12 -17.73 8.76
C VAL A 108 -7.20 -18.19 7.30
N PHE A 109 -6.44 -17.60 6.40
CA PHE A 109 -6.46 -17.93 4.98
C PHE A 109 -5.96 -19.35 4.69
N ARG A 110 -4.95 -19.82 5.41
CA ARG A 110 -4.43 -21.18 5.28
C ARG A 110 -5.49 -22.22 5.63
N ASP A 111 -6.34 -21.91 6.60
CA ASP A 111 -7.35 -22.83 7.12
C ASP A 111 -8.65 -22.79 6.29
N LEU A 112 -8.74 -21.95 5.26
CA LEU A 112 -9.86 -21.94 4.32
C LEU A 112 -9.77 -23.11 3.34
N GLU A 113 -10.84 -23.91 3.30
CA GLU A 113 -11.05 -24.97 2.32
C GLU A 113 -11.56 -24.41 0.98
N ASP A 114 -11.30 -25.15 -0.12
CA ASP A 114 -11.80 -24.86 -1.48
C ASP A 114 -11.53 -23.45 -2.04
N VAL A 115 -10.45 -22.81 -1.58
CA VAL A 115 -10.01 -21.51 -2.13
C VAL A 115 -9.52 -21.69 -3.57
N PRO A 116 -10.08 -20.96 -4.56
CA PRO A 116 -9.60 -21.00 -5.93
C PRO A 116 -8.10 -20.68 -6.03
N SER A 117 -7.37 -21.44 -6.87
CA SER A 117 -5.91 -21.34 -6.97
C SER A 117 -5.41 -19.93 -7.33
N ASN A 118 -6.15 -19.20 -8.16
CA ASN A 118 -5.86 -17.81 -8.50
C ASN A 118 -6.01 -16.87 -7.29
N VAL A 119 -7.01 -17.08 -6.43
CA VAL A 119 -7.21 -16.28 -5.21
C VAL A 119 -6.09 -16.56 -4.20
N ARG A 120 -5.71 -17.84 -4.04
CA ARG A 120 -4.60 -18.26 -3.18
C ARG A 120 -3.28 -17.62 -3.60
N LYS A 121 -2.93 -17.73 -4.88
CA LYS A 121 -1.73 -17.11 -5.45
C LYS A 121 -1.68 -15.61 -5.17
N ILE A 122 -2.79 -14.90 -5.41
CA ILE A 122 -2.85 -13.45 -5.22
C ILE A 122 -2.74 -13.09 -3.73
N PHE A 123 -3.39 -13.84 -2.84
CA PHE A 123 -3.24 -13.61 -1.40
C PHE A 123 -1.78 -13.78 -0.97
N GLU A 124 -1.11 -14.84 -1.40
CA GLU A 124 0.29 -15.14 -1.06
C GLU A 124 1.24 -14.06 -1.59
N GLU A 125 1.12 -13.67 -2.87
CA GLU A 125 1.91 -12.61 -3.49
C GLU A 125 1.75 -11.29 -2.72
N ARG A 126 0.51 -10.85 -2.48
CA ARG A 126 0.25 -9.59 -1.79
C ARG A 126 0.68 -9.63 -0.33
N SER A 127 0.53 -10.77 0.35
CA SER A 127 1.00 -10.92 1.72
C SER A 127 2.51 -10.87 1.83
N SER A 128 3.23 -11.47 0.87
CA SER A 128 4.69 -11.39 0.79
C SER A 128 5.15 -9.95 0.59
N GLU A 129 4.53 -9.21 -0.35
CA GLU A 129 4.85 -7.80 -0.59
C GLU A 129 4.67 -6.93 0.67
N VAL A 130 3.60 -7.15 1.44
CA VAL A 130 3.37 -6.42 2.70
C VAL A 130 4.42 -6.79 3.75
N LYS A 131 4.79 -8.08 3.85
CA LYS A 131 5.82 -8.54 4.78
C LYS A 131 7.18 -7.91 4.48
N ASP A 132 7.55 -7.82 3.21
CA ASP A 132 8.80 -7.19 2.78
C ASP A 132 8.79 -5.69 3.08
N LEU A 133 7.67 -5.02 2.85
CA LEU A 133 7.48 -3.61 3.21
C LEU A 133 7.62 -3.38 4.72
N LEU A 134 6.98 -4.20 5.55
CA LEU A 134 7.10 -4.12 7.01
C LEU A 134 8.55 -4.33 7.47
N ALA A 135 9.25 -5.33 6.92
CA ALA A 135 10.66 -5.58 7.23
C ALA A 135 11.58 -4.40 6.85
N SER A 136 11.25 -3.69 5.76
CA SER A 136 12.00 -2.50 5.35
C SER A 136 11.80 -1.29 6.29
N LEU A 137 10.67 -1.21 6.98
CA LEU A 137 10.39 -0.20 8.00
C LEU A 137 11.12 -0.51 9.30
N THR A 138 11.13 -1.77 9.74
CA THR A 138 11.83 -2.18 10.98
C THR A 138 13.35 -1.98 10.91
N LYS A 139 13.95 -1.98 9.72
CA LYS A 139 15.38 -1.69 9.53
C LYS A 139 15.73 -0.20 9.62
N LYS A 140 14.75 0.70 9.55
CA LYS A 140 14.95 2.16 9.61
C LYS A 140 14.81 2.73 11.03
N VAL A 141 14.21 1.99 11.96
CA VAL A 141 13.99 2.35 13.38
C VAL A 141 15.01 1.66 14.27
#